data_AF-A0A2G2F4U4-F1
#
_entry.id   AF-A0A2G2F4U4-F1
#
_cell.length_a   1.000
_cell.length_b   1.000
_cell.length_c   1.000
_cell.angle_alpha   90.00
_cell.angle_beta   90.00
_cell.angle_gamma   90.00
#
_symmetry.space_group_name_H-M   'P 1'
#
loop_
_entity.id
_entity.type
_entity.pdbx_description
1 polymer ?
#
loop_
_entity_poly.entity_id
_entity_poly.type
_entity_poly.pdbx_seq_one_letter_code
_entity_poly.pdbx_strand_id
1 'polypeptide(L)'
;MKEKELLIEFYHVKNHSFIKEIDITKYSLQRINEICPPNDEGDFEYCNSRYVREYEFDILKNYITELSDYNYRDFIYNIITRATWG
;
A
#
# COMPACT_ATOMS: atom_id res chain seq x y z
N MET A 1 -9.43 16.79 13.82
CA MET A 1 -8.10 16.15 13.75
C MET A 1 -7.90 15.70 12.32
N LYS A 2 -6.69 15.73 11.77
CA LYS A 2 -6.45 15.10 10.45
C LYS A 2 -6.56 13.59 10.64
N GLU A 3 -7.54 12.97 10.02
CA GLU A 3 -7.57 11.51 9.90
C GLU A 3 -6.59 11.10 8.80
N LYS A 4 -5.96 9.93 8.95
CA LYS A 4 -5.01 9.41 7.97
C LYS A 4 -5.50 8.05 7.52
N GLU A 5 -5.56 7.87 6.20
CA GLU A 5 -5.86 6.60 5.56
C GLU A 5 -4.56 5.94 5.09
N LEU A 6 -4.43 4.65 5.33
CA LEU A 6 -3.40 3.81 4.72
C LEU A 6 -4.01 3.06 3.55
N LEU A 7 -3.46 3.26 2.36
CA LEU A 7 -4.05 2.75 1.11
C LEU A 7 -3.02 1.92 0.32
N ILE A 8 -3.53 0.96 -0.45
CA ILE A 8 -2.79 0.36 -1.56
C ILE A 8 -3.39 0.85 -2.87
N GLU A 9 -2.61 1.58 -3.65
CA GLU A 9 -2.96 2.03 -5.01
C GLU A 9 -2.53 0.99 -6.05
N PHE A 10 -3.37 0.84 -7.08
CA PHE A 10 -3.19 -0.10 -8.18
C PHE A 10 -3.01 0.69 -9.47
N TYR A 11 -1.97 0.38 -10.21
CA TYR A 11 -1.73 0.95 -11.53
C TYR A 11 -1.56 -0.17 -12.54
N HIS A 12 -2.03 0.03 -13.76
CA HIS A 12 -1.86 -0.97 -14.81
C HIS A 12 -0.44 -0.94 -15.36
N VAL A 13 0.21 -2.11 -15.46
CA VAL A 13 1.64 -2.20 -15.77
C VAL A 13 2.02 -1.65 -17.15
N LYS A 14 1.13 -1.72 -18.15
CA LYS A 14 1.46 -1.31 -19.53
C LYS A 14 1.55 0.21 -19.73
N ASN A 15 0.79 0.97 -18.95
CA ASN A 15 0.56 2.41 -19.18
C ASN A 15 0.59 3.24 -17.90
N HIS A 16 0.83 2.61 -16.75
CA HIS A 16 0.89 3.23 -15.43
C HIS A 16 -0.39 4.03 -15.08
N SER A 17 -1.54 3.67 -15.67
CA SER A 17 -2.79 4.33 -15.37
C SER A 17 -3.31 3.85 -14.02
N PHE A 18 -3.73 4.78 -13.17
CA PHE A 18 -4.44 4.46 -11.92
C PHE A 18 -5.69 3.63 -12.22
N ILE A 19 -5.89 2.57 -11.44
CA ILE A 19 -7.03 1.66 -11.56
C ILE A 19 -7.95 1.84 -10.37
N LYS A 20 -7.40 1.71 -9.16
CA LYS A 20 -8.16 1.77 -7.92
C LYS A 20 -7.22 1.92 -6.73
N GLU A 21 -7.82 2.11 -5.57
CA GLU A 21 -7.18 2.00 -4.27
C GLU A 21 -7.96 1.05 -3.36
N ILE A 22 -7.29 0.51 -2.36
CA ILE A 22 -7.90 -0.28 -1.29
C ILE A 22 -7.51 0.36 0.03
N ASP A 23 -8.50 0.67 0.85
CA ASP A 23 -8.28 1.10 2.24
C ASP A 23 -7.84 -0.10 3.09
N ILE A 24 -6.64 0.02 3.64
CA ILE A 24 -6.02 -0.97 4.52
C ILE A 24 -5.76 -0.39 5.92
N THR A 25 -6.38 0.73 6.29
CA THR A 25 -6.24 1.40 7.59
C THR A 25 -6.62 0.49 8.77
N LYS A 26 -7.50 -0.49 8.54
CA LYS A 26 -7.89 -1.50 9.53
C LYS A 26 -6.79 -2.53 9.86
N TYR A 27 -5.75 -2.62 9.03
CA TYR A 27 -4.62 -3.53 9.24
C TYR A 27 -3.53 -2.88 10.11
N SER A 28 -2.68 -3.71 10.74
CA SER A 28 -1.62 -3.20 11.61
C SER A 28 -0.54 -2.49 10.79
N LEU A 29 -0.42 -1.18 11.00
CA LEU A 29 0.63 -0.35 10.41
C LEU A 29 2.04 -0.88 10.75
N GLN A 30 2.25 -1.31 12.00
CA GLN A 30 3.52 -1.93 12.41
C GLN A 30 3.84 -3.14 11.53
N ARG A 31 2.89 -4.05 11.35
CA ARG A 31 3.10 -5.26 10.54
C ARG A 31 3.34 -4.92 9.07
N ILE A 32 2.64 -3.92 8.54
CA ILE A 32 2.83 -3.47 7.16
C ILE A 32 4.22 -2.84 6.99
N ASN A 33 4.68 -2.01 7.93
CA ASN A 33 6.01 -1.40 7.90
C ASN A 33 7.15 -2.44 8.04
N GLU A 34 6.91 -3.57 8.73
CA GLU A 34 7.87 -4.70 8.73
C GLU A 34 8.02 -5.35 7.35
N ILE A 35 6.96 -5.38 6.55
CA ILE A 35 6.96 -5.98 5.20
C ILE A 35 7.41 -4.96 4.16
N CYS A 36 6.97 -3.72 4.31
CA CYS A 36 7.12 -2.61 3.39
C CYS A 36 7.64 -1.38 4.13
N PRO A 37 8.92 -1.36 4.51
CA PRO A 37 9.47 -0.26 5.30
C PRO A 37 9.46 1.05 4.51
N PRO A 38 9.11 2.19 5.14
CA PRO A 38 9.14 3.49 4.49
C PRO A 38 10.56 3.85 3.98
N ASN A 39 10.62 4.58 2.86
CA ASN A 39 11.88 4.93 2.20
C ASN A 39 12.60 6.15 2.82
N ASP A 40 11.86 7.06 3.47
CA ASP A 40 12.41 8.28 4.07
C ASP A 40 12.17 8.31 5.59
N GLU A 41 13.23 8.53 6.35
CA GLU A 41 13.25 8.66 7.83
C GLU A 41 12.50 9.90 8.36
N GLY A 42 11.96 10.76 7.48
CA GLY A 42 11.26 11.99 7.87
C GLY A 42 9.87 11.78 8.48
N ASP A 43 9.30 10.58 8.34
CA ASP A 43 7.97 10.25 8.87
C ASP A 43 7.91 8.74 9.21
N PHE A 44 8.63 8.34 10.28
CA PHE A 44 8.81 6.94 10.71
C PHE A 44 7.51 6.12 10.89
N GLU A 45 6.35 6.76 11.00
CA GLU A 45 5.08 6.07 11.06
C GLU A 45 4.54 5.70 9.66
N TYR A 46 4.80 6.50 8.60
CA TYR A 46 3.97 6.48 7.39
C TYR A 46 4.76 6.42 6.08
N CYS A 47 4.36 5.51 5.18
CA CYS A 47 4.81 5.54 3.80
C CYS A 47 4.14 6.71 3.06
N ASN A 48 4.90 7.75 2.68
CA ASN A 48 4.40 8.81 1.78
C ASN A 48 3.96 8.20 0.43
N SER A 49 4.83 7.41 -0.18
CA SER A 49 4.50 6.51 -1.28
C SER A 49 5.64 5.52 -1.50
N ARG A 50 5.33 4.23 -1.65
CA ARG A 50 6.34 3.19 -1.87
C ARG A 50 5.83 2.08 -2.78
N TYR A 51 6.60 1.79 -3.82
CA TYR A 51 6.41 0.60 -4.65
C TYR A 51 6.59 -0.68 -3.84
N VAL A 52 5.57 -1.54 -3.90
CA VAL A 52 5.60 -2.89 -3.34
C VAL A 52 6.32 -3.80 -4.32
N ARG A 53 7.30 -4.57 -3.85
CA ARG A 53 8.02 -5.57 -4.65
C ARG A 53 7.26 -6.91 -4.67
N GLU A 54 7.56 -7.78 -5.63
CA GLU A 54 6.85 -9.07 -5.80
C GLU A 54 6.82 -9.90 -4.52
N TYR A 55 7.97 -10.10 -3.87
CA TYR A 55 8.04 -10.87 -2.62
C TYR A 55 7.26 -10.22 -1.47
N GLU A 56 7.15 -8.89 -1.45
CA GLU A 56 6.41 -8.15 -0.43
C GLU A 56 4.92 -8.27 -0.68
N PHE A 57 4.51 -8.20 -1.95
CA PHE A 57 3.15 -8.43 -2.37
C PHE A 57 2.67 -9.81 -1.97
N ASP A 58 3.48 -10.86 -2.15
CA ASP A 58 3.11 -12.21 -1.72
C ASP A 58 2.87 -12.30 -0.21
N ILE A 59 3.68 -11.62 0.60
CA ILE A 59 3.49 -11.58 2.06
C ILE A 59 2.25 -10.76 2.41
N LEU A 60 2.07 -9.59 1.80
CA LEU A 60 0.88 -8.74 2.01
C LEU A 60 -0.38 -9.46 1.58
N LYS A 61 -0.38 -10.20 0.48
CA LYS A 61 -1.53 -10.96 -0.03
C LYS A 61 -2.01 -12.03 0.95
N ASN A 62 -1.09 -12.61 1.71
CA ASN A 62 -1.44 -13.55 2.77
C ASN A 62 -1.98 -12.86 4.04
N TYR A 63 -1.68 -11.58 4.24
CA TYR A 63 -2.08 -10.80 5.41
C TYR A 63 -3.34 -9.95 5.19
N ILE A 64 -3.50 -9.38 3.99
CA ILE A 64 -4.56 -8.46 3.57
C ILE A 64 -5.47 -9.19 2.59
N THR A 65 -6.65 -9.56 3.09
CA THR A 65 -7.61 -10.42 2.37
C THR A 65 -8.08 -9.83 1.04
N GLU A 66 -8.17 -8.51 0.95
CA GLU A 66 -8.60 -7.78 -0.23
C GLU A 66 -7.59 -7.87 -1.38
N LEU A 67 -6.37 -8.32 -1.13
CA LEU A 67 -5.36 -8.57 -2.17
C LEU A 67 -5.45 -9.99 -2.75
N SER A 68 -6.27 -10.88 -2.18
CA SER A 68 -6.32 -12.30 -2.56
C SER A 68 -6.65 -12.55 -4.05
N ASP A 69 -7.52 -11.71 -4.62
CA ASP A 69 -7.95 -11.81 -6.02
C ASP A 69 -6.97 -11.18 -7.03
N TYR A 70 -5.87 -10.58 -6.56
CA TYR A 70 -4.95 -9.83 -7.40
C TYR A 70 -3.63 -10.58 -7.65
N ASN A 71 -3.00 -10.27 -8.77
CA ASN A 71 -1.73 -10.84 -9.20
C ASN A 71 -0.70 -9.73 -9.46
N TYR A 72 0.48 -9.88 -8.88
CA TYR A 72 1.59 -8.95 -9.02
C TYR A 72 1.94 -8.63 -10.48
N ARG A 73 1.76 -9.59 -11.39
CA ARG A 73 2.15 -9.43 -12.80
C ARG A 73 1.23 -8.51 -13.61
N ASP A 74 0.01 -8.30 -13.13
CA ASP A 74 -0.99 -7.52 -13.86
C ASP A 74 -0.95 -6.03 -13.47
N PHE A 75 -0.46 -5.72 -12.28
CA PHE A 75 -0.52 -4.39 -11.68
C PHE A 75 0.78 -3.97 -11.00
N ILE A 76 0.97 -2.67 -10.90
CA ILE A 76 1.95 -2.03 -10.02
C ILE A 76 1.21 -1.61 -8.76
N TYR A 77 1.82 -1.87 -7.60
CA TYR A 77 1.23 -1.63 -6.29
C TYR A 77 2.05 -0.59 -5.53
N ASN A 78 1.37 0.42 -5.00
CA ASN A 78 1.97 1.42 -4.12
C ASN A 78 1.27 1.45 -2.77
N ILE A 79 2.03 1.41 -1.68
CA ILE A 79 1.50 1.74 -0.36
C ILE A 79 1.66 3.25 -0.15
N ILE A 80 0.57 3.92 0.19
CA ILE A 80 0.54 5.36 0.47
C ILE A 80 -0.20 5.64 1.77
N THR A 81 0.08 6.81 2.34
CA THR A 81 -0.69 7.39 3.43
C THR A 81 -1.32 8.69 2.94
N ARG A 82 -2.64 8.81 3.05
CA ARG A 82 -3.39 9.99 2.63
C ARG A 82 -3.95 10.73 3.84
N ALA A 83 -3.71 12.04 3.91
CA ALA A 83 -4.39 12.88 4.89
C ALA A 83 -5.81 13.19 4.41
N THR A 84 -6.80 12.89 5.24
CA THR A 84 -8.20 13.25 5.00
C THR A 84 -8.60 14.45 5.84
N TRP A 85 -9.48 15.28 5.27
CA TRP A 85 -10.09 16.41 5.96
C TRP A 85 -11.54 16.05 6.22
N GLY A 86 -11.86 15.73 7.48
CA GLY A 86 -13.24 15.59 7.94
C GLY A 86 -13.95 16.93 8.08
#